data_AF-A0A7S4U8E2-F1
#
_entry.id   AF-A0A7S4U8E2-F1
#
_cell.length_a   1.000
_cell.length_b   1.000
_cell.length_c   1.000
_cell.angle_alpha   90.00
_cell.angle_beta   90.00
_cell.angle_gamma   90.00
#
_symmetry.space_group_name_H-M   'P 1'
#
loop_
_entity.id
_entity.type
_entity.pdbx_description
1 polymer ?
#
loop_
_entity_poly.entity_id
_entity_poly.type
_entity_poly.pdbx_seq_one_letter_code
_entity_poly.pdbx_strand_id
1 'polypeptide(L)'
;SLLHPPPLEPSSYSLPHRLQGTREQGHTFNIRCRLDSTTMPVTQPLSGKIMVEETNRPVKSINLQLIRVETINAGGEGSMKEASEVQNVQLGVGNVKTGVDIPVHVILPRLFTSPTIHQTSFQLDFEANVVVEFENDFSVIENVPLTFYRL
;
A
#
# COMPACT_ATOMS: atom_id res chain seq x y z
N SER A 1 29.84 31.82 16.60
CA SER A 1 29.49 31.11 15.36
C SER A 1 28.31 30.20 15.65
N LEU A 2 27.14 30.58 15.14
CA LEU A 2 25.87 29.87 15.39
C LEU A 2 25.91 28.53 14.67
N LEU A 3 25.96 27.43 15.43
CA LEU A 3 25.74 26.09 14.90
C LEU A 3 24.24 25.96 14.59
N HIS A 4 23.90 25.97 13.31
CA HIS A 4 22.59 25.50 12.87
C HIS A 4 22.40 24.05 13.35
N PRO A 5 21.24 23.68 13.90
CA PRO A 5 20.92 22.28 14.07
C PRO A 5 20.89 21.62 12.68
N PRO A 6 21.30 20.35 12.54
CA PRO A 6 21.16 19.62 11.29
C PRO A 6 19.68 19.57 10.87
N PRO A 7 19.37 19.51 9.58
CA PRO A 7 17.99 19.28 9.13
C PRO A 7 17.48 17.99 9.76
N LEU A 8 16.26 18.01 10.28
CA LEU A 8 15.57 16.80 10.72
C LEU A 8 15.46 15.85 9.52
N GLU A 9 16.26 14.80 9.49
CA GLU A 9 16.04 13.71 8.53
C GLU A 9 14.64 13.14 8.80
N PRO A 10 13.78 12.98 7.77
CA PRO A 10 12.52 12.29 7.96
C PRO A 10 12.82 10.82 8.22
N SER A 11 12.91 10.46 9.49
CA SER A 11 12.97 9.07 9.95
C SER A 11 11.61 8.42 9.74
N SER A 12 11.31 8.01 8.51
CA SER A 12 10.21 7.08 8.22
C SER A 12 10.81 5.75 7.78
N TYR A 13 11.27 4.95 8.76
CA TYR A 13 11.58 3.56 8.49
C TYR A 13 10.27 2.82 8.26
N SER A 14 10.03 2.40 7.02
CA SER A 14 8.96 1.46 6.70
C SER A 14 9.31 0.07 7.23
N LEU A 15 8.39 -0.51 7.98
CA LEU A 15 8.48 -1.93 8.34
C LEU A 15 8.23 -2.76 7.08
N PRO A 16 8.98 -3.86 6.86
CA PRO A 16 8.63 -4.82 5.82
C PRO A 16 7.25 -5.42 6.17
N HIS A 17 6.28 -5.23 5.27
CA HIS A 17 4.97 -5.87 5.38
C HIS A 17 5.09 -7.27 4.78
N ARG A 18 4.73 -8.30 5.54
CA ARG A 18 4.94 -9.69 5.13
C ARG A 18 3.62 -10.43 5.07
N LEU A 19 3.28 -10.86 3.86
CA LEU A 19 2.18 -11.77 3.59
C LEU A 19 2.67 -13.21 3.75
N GLN A 20 2.28 -13.83 4.87
CA GLN A 20 2.43 -15.26 5.11
C GLN A 20 1.04 -15.88 5.22
N GLY A 21 0.83 -17.01 4.55
CA GLY A 21 -0.45 -17.70 4.65
C GLY A 21 -0.34 -19.19 4.41
N THR A 22 -1.14 -19.91 5.18
CA THR A 22 -1.53 -21.30 4.95
C THR A 22 -3.05 -21.34 4.93
N ARG A 23 -3.65 -21.86 3.86
CA ARG A 23 -5.11 -22.03 3.75
C ARG A 23 -5.48 -23.50 3.59
N GLU A 24 -6.75 -23.81 3.87
CA GLU A 24 -7.32 -25.18 4.00
C GLU A 24 -7.08 -26.12 2.81
N GLN A 25 -6.61 -25.61 1.67
CA GLN A 25 -6.26 -26.39 0.48
C GLN A 25 -4.74 -26.68 0.33
N GLY A 26 -3.93 -26.44 1.36
CA GLY A 26 -2.49 -26.70 1.32
C GLY A 26 -1.67 -25.67 0.52
N HIS A 27 -2.21 -24.46 0.31
CA HIS A 27 -1.47 -23.36 -0.31
C HIS A 27 -0.48 -22.77 0.69
N THR A 28 0.80 -22.77 0.34
CA THR A 28 1.87 -22.18 1.14
C THR A 28 2.55 -21.10 0.32
N PHE A 29 2.69 -19.91 0.90
CA PHE A 29 3.40 -18.81 0.28
C PHE A 29 4.02 -17.88 1.34
N ASN A 30 5.09 -17.21 0.93
CA ASN A 30 5.73 -16.14 1.66
C ASN A 30 6.08 -15.03 0.67
N ILE A 31 5.47 -13.86 0.86
CA ILE A 31 5.63 -12.70 0.00
C ILE A 31 6.00 -11.51 0.87
N ARG A 32 7.07 -10.82 0.50
CA ARG A 32 7.60 -9.67 1.21
C ARG A 32 7.32 -8.41 0.40
N CYS A 33 6.63 -7.45 1.02
CA CYS A 33 6.45 -6.11 0.50
C CYS A 33 7.23 -5.12 1.39
N ARG A 34 7.96 -4.20 0.76
CA ARG A 34 8.61 -3.09 1.44
C ARG A 34 8.38 -1.83 0.63
N LEU A 35 7.51 -0.95 1.11
CA LEU A 35 7.43 0.43 0.64
C LEU A 35 8.60 1.21 1.23
N ASP A 36 9.07 2.29 0.61
CA ASP A 36 10.17 3.11 1.15
C ASP A 36 9.68 4.01 2.29
N SER A 37 8.43 4.46 2.20
CA SER A 37 7.73 5.19 3.27
C SER A 37 6.22 4.94 3.17
N THR A 38 5.53 5.02 4.31
CA THR A 38 4.06 5.10 4.40
C THR A 38 3.57 6.51 4.71
N THR A 39 4.49 7.48 4.89
CA THR A 39 4.20 8.90 5.11
C THR A 39 5.01 9.74 4.13
N MET A 40 4.34 10.40 3.19
CA MET A 40 5.03 11.03 2.05
C MET A 40 4.27 12.23 1.48
N PRO A 41 4.95 13.16 0.78
CA PRO A 41 4.27 14.22 0.05
C PRO A 41 3.35 13.65 -1.02
N VAL A 42 2.18 14.24 -1.21
CA VAL A 42 1.24 13.87 -2.29
C VAL A 42 1.86 14.04 -3.70
N THR A 43 2.93 14.82 -3.82
CA THR A 43 3.65 15.05 -5.07
C THR A 43 4.74 14.01 -5.35
N GLN A 44 5.06 13.14 -4.40
CA GLN A 44 6.06 12.10 -4.58
C GLN A 44 5.42 10.76 -4.99
N PRO A 45 6.13 9.92 -5.76
CA PRO A 45 5.65 8.60 -6.13
C PRO A 45 5.76 7.62 -4.96
N LEU A 46 4.79 6.72 -4.85
CA LEU A 46 4.89 5.60 -3.91
C LEU A 46 5.97 4.65 -4.42
N SER A 47 7.04 4.48 -3.65
CA SER A 47 8.21 3.70 -4.05
C SER A 47 8.48 2.54 -3.10
N GLY A 48 9.16 1.50 -3.58
CA GLY A 48 9.51 0.33 -2.78
C GLY A 48 9.80 -0.90 -3.64
N LYS A 49 9.56 -2.09 -3.08
CA LYS A 49 9.74 -3.37 -3.74
C LYS A 49 8.90 -4.50 -3.16
N ILE A 50 8.59 -5.47 -4.00
CA ILE A 50 7.88 -6.70 -3.63
C ILE A 50 8.69 -7.90 -4.09
N MET A 51 8.77 -8.95 -3.27
CA MET A 51 9.40 -10.22 -3.64
C MET A 51 8.49 -11.37 -3.22
N VAL A 52 8.25 -12.30 -4.16
CA VAL A 52 7.74 -13.62 -3.81
C VAL A 52 8.94 -14.44 -3.31
N GLU A 53 9.02 -14.66 -2.00
CA GLU A 53 10.13 -15.42 -1.40
C GLU A 53 9.93 -16.92 -1.68
N GLU A 54 8.74 -17.42 -1.36
CA GLU A 54 8.39 -18.82 -1.53
C GLU A 54 6.92 -18.95 -1.95
N THR A 55 6.61 -19.92 -2.81
CA THR A 55 5.24 -20.33 -3.08
C THR A 55 5.20 -21.74 -3.67
N ASN A 56 4.17 -22.51 -3.33
CA ASN A 56 3.91 -23.81 -3.96
C ASN A 56 2.92 -23.74 -5.13
N ARG A 57 2.48 -22.53 -5.52
CA ARG A 57 1.56 -22.30 -6.65
C ARG A 57 2.05 -21.13 -7.52
N PRO A 58 1.79 -21.14 -8.83
CA PRO A 58 2.15 -20.02 -9.68
C PRO A 58 1.36 -18.75 -9.31
N VAL A 59 2.07 -17.62 -9.26
CA VAL A 59 1.48 -16.29 -9.04
C VAL A 59 1.07 -15.71 -10.40
N LYS A 60 -0.24 -15.61 -10.62
CA LYS A 60 -0.86 -15.10 -11.85
C LYS A 60 -0.60 -13.61 -12.00
N SER A 61 -0.81 -12.84 -10.93
CA SER A 61 -0.57 -11.40 -10.94
C SER A 61 -0.22 -10.84 -9.56
N ILE A 62 0.51 -9.71 -9.56
CA ILE A 62 0.71 -8.85 -8.39
C ILE A 62 0.25 -7.46 -8.78
N ASN A 63 -0.71 -6.92 -8.05
CA ASN A 63 -1.28 -5.60 -8.29
C ASN A 63 -1.18 -4.74 -7.03
N LEU A 64 -1.04 -3.43 -7.22
CA LEU A 64 -1.12 -2.43 -6.17
C LEU A 64 -2.35 -1.56 -6.47
N GLN A 65 -3.32 -1.60 -5.57
CA GLN A 65 -4.51 -0.75 -5.65
C GLN A 65 -4.36 0.39 -4.65
N LEU A 66 -4.47 1.63 -5.13
CA LEU A 66 -4.60 2.79 -4.26
C LEU A 66 -6.08 2.96 -3.93
N ILE A 67 -6.41 2.86 -2.65
CA ILE A 67 -7.75 3.02 -2.12
C ILE A 67 -7.83 4.38 -1.42
N ARG A 68 -8.87 5.13 -1.75
CA ARG A 68 -9.28 6.34 -1.04
C ARG A 68 -10.39 5.96 -0.06
N VAL A 69 -10.25 6.34 1.19
CA VAL A 69 -11.22 6.05 2.24
C VAL A 69 -11.77 7.36 2.79
N GLU A 70 -13.06 7.56 2.64
CA GLU A 70 -13.79 8.70 3.19
C GLU A 70 -14.63 8.26 4.37
N THR A 71 -14.52 8.96 5.49
CA THR A 71 -15.36 8.72 6.66
C THR A 71 -16.08 10.01 7.05
N ILE A 72 -17.42 9.96 7.06
CA ILE A 72 -18.26 11.06 7.54
C ILE A 72 -18.76 10.69 8.93
N ASN A 73 -18.47 11.56 9.90
CA ASN A 73 -18.93 11.41 11.28
C ASN A 73 -20.14 12.31 11.51
N ALA A 74 -21.34 11.72 11.60
CA ALA A 74 -22.55 12.45 11.95
C ALA A 74 -22.61 12.53 13.49
N GLY A 75 -22.28 13.70 14.06
CA GLY A 75 -22.06 13.92 15.49
C GLY A 75 -23.10 13.30 16.42
N GLY A 76 -22.82 12.06 16.87
CA GLY A 76 -23.65 11.29 17.82
C GLY A 76 -24.37 10.07 17.23
N GLU A 77 -24.52 9.95 15.91
CA GLU A 77 -25.36 8.91 15.26
C GLU A 77 -24.56 7.82 14.53
N GLY A 78 -23.23 7.89 14.56
CA GLY A 78 -22.33 6.91 13.96
C GLY A 78 -21.43 7.51 12.88
N SER A 79 -20.64 6.64 12.24
CA SER A 79 -19.77 7.02 11.12
C SER A 79 -20.16 6.25 9.87
N MET A 80 -20.11 6.91 8.71
CA MET A 80 -20.30 6.29 7.40
C MET A 80 -18.95 6.29 6.69
N LYS A 81 -18.47 5.11 6.29
CA LYS A 81 -17.20 4.93 5.60
C LYS A 81 -17.43 4.46 4.17
N GLU A 82 -16.82 5.14 3.21
CA GLU A 82 -16.81 4.79 1.79
C GLU A 82 -15.36 4.54 1.34
N ALA A 83 -15.12 3.41 0.69
CA ALA A 83 -13.80 3.04 0.16
C ALA A 83 -13.90 2.93 -1.36
N SER A 84 -13.06 3.68 -2.08
CA SER A 84 -13.05 3.71 -3.54
C SER A 84 -11.64 3.37 -4.05
N GLU A 85 -11.56 2.43 -5.00
CA GLU A 85 -10.31 2.23 -5.76
C GLU A 85 -10.12 3.41 -6.71
N VAL A 86 -9.04 4.17 -6.52
CA VAL A 86 -8.73 5.34 -7.35
C VAL A 86 -7.62 5.07 -8.37
N GLN A 87 -6.86 4.00 -8.18
CA GLN A 87 -5.84 3.54 -9.13
C GLN A 87 -5.55 2.05 -8.91
N ASN A 88 -5.30 1.33 -9.99
CA ASN A 88 -4.80 -0.03 -9.96
C ASN A 88 -3.57 -0.13 -10.86
N VAL A 89 -2.47 -0.61 -10.31
CA VAL A 89 -1.20 -0.78 -11.02
C VAL A 89 -0.79 -2.24 -10.98
N GLN A 90 -0.62 -2.83 -12.16
CA GLN A 90 -0.06 -4.17 -12.28
C GLN A 90 1.47 -4.11 -12.16
N LEU A 91 2.00 -4.76 -11.13
CA LEU A 91 3.44 -4.83 -10.86
C LEU A 91 4.09 -6.06 -11.50
N GLY A 92 3.31 -7.13 -11.70
CA GLY A 92 3.76 -8.35 -12.37
C GLY A 92 2.60 -9.19 -12.86
N VAL A 93 2.80 -9.92 -13.97
CA VAL A 93 1.80 -10.77 -14.62
C VAL A 93 2.46 -12.01 -15.23
N GLY A 94 1.70 -13.11 -15.30
CA GLY A 94 2.07 -14.29 -16.10
C GLY A 94 3.18 -15.12 -15.46
N ASN A 95 2.89 -15.70 -14.29
CA ASN A 95 3.82 -16.49 -13.48
C ASN A 95 5.03 -15.69 -12.97
N VAL A 96 4.75 -14.79 -12.03
CA VAL A 96 5.76 -13.96 -11.37
C VAL A 96 6.79 -14.85 -10.65
N LYS A 97 8.08 -14.65 -10.95
CA LYS A 97 9.18 -15.48 -10.45
C LYS A 97 9.47 -15.23 -8.96
N THR A 98 9.85 -16.30 -8.26
CA THR A 98 10.34 -16.22 -6.88
C THR A 98 11.78 -15.68 -6.82
N GLY A 99 12.15 -15.08 -5.70
CA GLY A 99 13.51 -14.59 -5.44
C GLY A 99 13.92 -13.33 -6.21
N VAL A 100 12.99 -12.69 -6.95
CA VAL A 100 13.23 -11.46 -7.70
C VAL A 100 12.53 -10.29 -7.01
N ASP A 101 13.27 -9.21 -6.76
CA ASP A 101 12.70 -7.94 -6.31
C ASP A 101 11.99 -7.26 -7.50
N ILE A 102 10.70 -7.03 -7.37
CA ILE A 102 9.85 -6.29 -8.30
C ILE A 102 9.76 -4.85 -7.78
N PRO A 103 10.25 -3.84 -8.53
CA PRO A 103 10.21 -2.46 -8.06
C PRO A 103 8.78 -1.92 -8.02
N VAL A 104 8.47 -1.20 -6.96
CA VAL A 104 7.27 -0.36 -6.85
C VAL A 104 7.71 1.07 -7.14
N HIS A 105 7.12 1.70 -8.15
CA HIS A 105 7.27 3.13 -8.41
C HIS A 105 5.98 3.65 -9.06
N VAL A 106 5.04 4.07 -8.23
CA VAL A 106 3.68 4.44 -8.63
C VAL A 106 3.50 5.95 -8.47
N ILE A 107 3.27 6.62 -9.59
CA ILE A 107 2.90 8.04 -9.59
C ILE A 107 1.45 8.16 -9.14
N LEU A 108 1.22 8.96 -8.09
CA LEU A 108 -0.10 9.20 -7.52
C LEU A 108 -1.01 9.98 -8.51
N PRO A 109 -2.29 9.58 -8.66
CA PRO A 109 -3.20 10.21 -9.60
C PRO A 109 -3.67 11.56 -9.06
N ARG A 110 -3.10 12.65 -9.60
CA ARG A 110 -3.28 14.03 -9.08
C ARG A 110 -4.73 14.46 -8.84
N LEU A 111 -5.69 13.99 -9.65
CA LEU A 111 -7.11 14.36 -9.52
C LEU A 111 -7.83 13.57 -8.41
N PHE A 112 -7.25 12.47 -7.96
CA PHE A 112 -7.87 11.54 -7.02
C PHE A 112 -7.10 11.39 -5.69
N THR A 113 -5.97 12.09 -5.55
CA THR A 113 -5.17 12.13 -4.31
C THR A 113 -5.07 13.53 -3.72
N SER A 114 -5.06 13.60 -2.40
CA SER A 114 -4.85 14.81 -1.60
C SER A 114 -4.00 14.48 -0.37
N PRO A 115 -3.61 15.46 0.45
CA PRO A 115 -3.21 15.18 1.82
C PRO A 115 -4.28 14.41 2.58
N THR A 116 -3.86 13.59 3.55
CA THR A 116 -4.73 12.96 4.55
C THR A 116 -5.38 14.04 5.41
N ILE A 117 -6.67 13.90 5.70
CA ILE A 117 -7.46 14.88 6.46
C ILE A 117 -8.11 14.17 7.63
N HIS A 118 -7.90 14.65 8.86
CA HIS A 118 -8.61 14.17 10.04
C HIS A 118 -9.30 15.34 10.74
N GLN A 119 -10.58 15.54 10.45
CA GLN A 119 -11.45 16.52 11.10
C GLN A 119 -12.55 15.81 11.90
N THR A 120 -13.26 16.55 12.76
CA THR A 120 -14.32 15.99 13.62
C THR A 120 -15.44 15.33 12.80
N SER A 121 -15.92 16.01 11.75
CA SER A 121 -17.04 15.55 10.92
C SER A 121 -16.63 14.76 9.67
N PHE A 122 -15.35 14.78 9.30
CA PHE A 122 -14.86 14.18 8.06
C PHE A 122 -13.41 13.70 8.18
N GLN A 123 -13.13 12.51 7.67
CA GLN A 123 -11.79 11.96 7.51
C GLN A 123 -11.58 11.48 6.07
N LEU A 124 -10.37 11.67 5.58
CA LEU A 124 -9.92 11.23 4.27
C LEU A 124 -8.57 10.55 4.42
N ASP A 125 -8.56 9.24 4.24
CA ASP A 125 -7.41 8.36 4.35
C ASP A 125 -7.08 7.70 3.02
N PHE A 126 -5.86 7.15 2.92
CA PHE A 126 -5.41 6.41 1.76
C PHE A 126 -4.81 5.08 2.21
N GLU A 127 -5.01 4.04 1.42
CA GLU A 127 -4.48 2.71 1.67
C GLU A 127 -3.89 2.15 0.36
N ALA A 128 -2.77 1.45 0.44
CA ALA A 128 -2.26 0.63 -0.66
C ALA A 128 -2.60 -0.83 -0.38
N ASN A 129 -3.46 -1.41 -1.22
CA ASN A 129 -3.71 -2.84 -1.21
C ASN A 129 -2.73 -3.53 -2.15
N VAL A 130 -1.87 -4.39 -1.61
CA VAL A 130 -1.06 -5.32 -2.40
C VAL A 130 -1.86 -6.59 -2.61
N VAL A 131 -2.34 -6.79 -3.82
CA VAL A 131 -3.15 -7.95 -4.21
C VAL A 131 -2.28 -8.94 -4.96
N VAL A 132 -2.18 -10.15 -4.43
CA VAL A 132 -1.51 -11.27 -5.10
C VAL A 132 -2.55 -12.30 -5.49
N GLU A 133 -2.67 -12.52 -6.79
CA GLU A 133 -3.57 -13.50 -7.39
C GLU A 133 -2.76 -14.71 -7.87
N PHE A 134 -3.26 -15.90 -7.58
CA PHE A 134 -2.69 -17.17 -8.01
C PHE A 134 -3.56 -17.79 -9.12
N GLU A 135 -3.02 -18.73 -9.88
CA GLU A 135 -3.70 -19.31 -11.08
C GLU A 135 -5.04 -20.01 -10.81
N ASN A 136 -5.37 -20.34 -9.56
CA ASN A 136 -6.65 -20.93 -9.16
C ASN A 136 -7.68 -19.88 -8.68
N ASP A 137 -7.53 -18.63 -9.12
CA ASP A 137 -8.32 -17.45 -8.73
C ASP A 137 -8.30 -17.15 -7.22
N PHE A 138 -7.39 -17.81 -6.52
CA PHE A 138 -7.10 -17.56 -5.13
C PHE A 138 -6.36 -16.24 -4.99
N SER A 139 -6.83 -15.38 -4.09
CA SER A 139 -6.23 -14.07 -3.86
C SER A 139 -5.94 -13.81 -2.39
N VAL A 140 -4.86 -13.09 -2.15
CA VAL A 140 -4.51 -12.53 -0.85
C VAL A 140 -4.26 -11.05 -0.99
N ILE A 141 -4.61 -10.30 0.04
CA ILE A 141 -4.56 -8.84 0.05
C ILE A 141 -3.84 -8.43 1.33
N GLU A 142 -2.77 -7.65 1.19
CA GLU A 142 -2.20 -6.88 2.29
C GLU A 142 -2.68 -5.43 2.18
N ASN A 143 -3.25 -4.90 3.25
CA ASN A 143 -3.61 -3.50 3.34
C ASN A 143 -2.49 -2.72 4.03
N VAL A 144 -1.98 -1.68 3.38
CA VAL A 144 -0.95 -0.80 3.96
C VAL A 144 -1.50 0.62 4.07
N PRO A 145 -1.72 1.16 5.27
CA PRO A 145 -2.20 2.52 5.44
C PRO A 145 -1.14 3.54 4.99
N LEU A 146 -1.59 4.59 4.31
CA LEU A 146 -0.75 5.66 3.79
C LEU A 146 -1.19 7.01 4.36
N THR A 147 -0.20 7.83 4.69
CA THR A 147 -0.40 9.23 5.10
C THR A 147 0.23 10.15 4.07
N PHE A 148 -0.60 10.98 3.45
CA PHE A 148 -0.12 11.99 2.50
C PHE A 148 -0.13 13.37 3.13
N TYR A 149 0.92 14.15 2.86
CA TYR A 149 0.99 15.55 3.28
C TYR A 149 1.32 16.48 2.11
N ARG A 150 1.15 17.78 2.32
CA ARG A 150 1.59 18.82 1.39
C ARG A 150 2.93 19.38 1.86
N LEU A 151 3.88 19.56 0.93
CA LEU A 151 5.13 20.30 1.18
C LEU A 151 4.87 21.79 1.34
#